data_AF-A0A969K5I3-F1
#
_entry.id   AF-A0A969K5I3-F1
#
_cell.length_a   1.000
_cell.length_b   1.000
_cell.length_c   1.000
_cell.angle_alpha   90.00
_cell.angle_beta   90.00
_cell.angle_gamma   90.00
#
_symmetry.space_group_name_H-M   'P 1'
#
loop_
_entity.id
_entity.type
_entity.pdbx_description
1 polymer ?
#
loop_
_entity_poly.entity_id
_entity_poly.type
_entity_poly.pdbx_seq_one_letter_code
_entity_poly.pdbx_strand_id
1 'polypeptide(L)'
;MRFHSRNQNLGEIPEVDITPMLNVVMVVLAFFVIVSTTLTTPPGELPISLPTPSEGDDPESTGDPPIALRVNLEANDVLTIDGKPTDRATLIAKLPEFCK
;
A
#
# COMPACT_ATOMS: atom_id res chain seq x y z
N MET A 1 33.54 -22.26 -73.33
CA MET A 1 32.56 -22.23 -72.22
C MET A 1 33.32 -22.28 -70.91
N ARG A 2 33.28 -21.21 -70.10
CA ARG A 2 34.10 -21.11 -68.88
C ARG A 2 33.18 -20.72 -67.72
N PHE A 3 32.77 -21.73 -66.96
CA PHE A 3 31.90 -21.59 -65.81
C PHE A 3 32.64 -20.87 -64.68
N HIS A 4 32.19 -19.66 -64.34
CA HIS A 4 32.66 -18.93 -63.18
C HIS A 4 31.88 -19.45 -61.98
N SER A 5 32.57 -20.14 -61.07
CA SER A 5 32.01 -20.67 -59.84
C SER A 5 31.57 -19.51 -58.93
N ARG A 6 30.26 -19.30 -58.87
CA ARG A 6 29.62 -18.42 -57.90
C ARG A 6 29.53 -19.16 -56.56
N ASN A 7 30.52 -19.01 -55.71
CA ASN A 7 30.51 -19.65 -54.39
C ASN A 7 31.15 -18.77 -53.31
N GLN A 8 30.50 -17.66 -52.94
CA GLN A 8 30.89 -16.84 -51.78
C GLN A 8 29.68 -16.09 -51.15
N ASN A 9 28.59 -16.79 -50.86
CA ASN A 9 27.54 -16.23 -49.99
C ASN A 9 26.94 -17.34 -49.11
N LEU A 10 27.81 -18.12 -48.49
CA LEU A 10 27.43 -18.94 -47.35
C LEU A 10 27.25 -17.95 -46.19
N GLY A 11 26.00 -17.80 -45.76
CA GLY A 11 25.53 -16.71 -44.90
C GLY A 11 26.41 -16.42 -43.70
N GLU A 12 26.90 -15.19 -43.63
CA GLU A 12 27.35 -14.59 -42.38
C GLU A 12 26.13 -14.47 -41.46
N ILE A 13 26.17 -15.16 -40.32
CA ILE A 13 25.24 -14.91 -39.22
C ILE A 13 25.54 -13.50 -38.74
N PRO A 14 24.59 -12.54 -38.82
CA PRO A 14 24.85 -11.17 -38.41
C PRO A 14 25.22 -11.12 -36.93
N GLU A 15 26.34 -10.51 -36.59
CA GLU A 15 26.67 -10.19 -35.19
C GLU A 15 25.63 -9.19 -34.66
N VAL A 16 24.87 -9.60 -33.66
CA VAL A 16 23.88 -8.75 -33.00
C VAL A 16 24.54 -8.09 -31.79
N ASP A 17 24.55 -6.77 -31.75
CA ASP A 17 24.97 -6.03 -30.56
C ASP A 17 23.93 -6.22 -29.44
N ILE A 18 24.39 -6.78 -28.32
CA ILE A 18 23.57 -7.13 -27.16
C ILE A 18 23.49 -5.98 -26.15
N THR A 19 24.32 -4.95 -26.31
CA THR A 19 24.37 -3.76 -25.45
C THR A 19 22.99 -3.08 -25.29
N PRO A 20 22.19 -2.90 -26.36
CA PRO A 20 20.85 -2.32 -26.24
C PRO A 20 19.92 -3.20 -25.40
N MET A 21 20.02 -4.53 -25.54
CA MET A 21 19.17 -5.47 -24.79
C MET A 21 19.48 -5.44 -23.29
N LEU A 22 20.76 -5.39 -22.93
CA LEU A 22 21.19 -5.30 -21.54
C LEU A 22 20.66 -4.00 -20.89
N ASN A 23 20.75 -2.87 -21.60
CA ASN A 23 20.25 -1.59 -21.11
C ASN A 23 18.74 -1.65 -20.82
N VAL A 24 17.95 -2.28 -21.69
CA VAL A 24 16.51 -2.47 -21.46
C VAL A 24 16.26 -3.30 -20.20
N VAL A 25 16.97 -4.42 -20.02
CA VAL A 25 16.81 -5.29 -18.84
C VAL A 25 17.16 -4.54 -17.54
N MET A 26 18.25 -3.75 -17.56
CA MET A 26 18.67 -2.97 -16.39
C MET A 26 17.61 -1.93 -15.98
N VAL A 27 17.03 -1.23 -16.95
CA VAL A 27 15.95 -0.25 -16.70
C VAL A 27 14.70 -0.93 -16.15
N VAL A 28 14.30 -2.07 -16.72
CA VAL A 28 13.12 -2.84 -16.24
C VAL A 28 13.32 -3.33 -14.81
N LEU A 29 14.52 -3.83 -14.46
CA LEU A 29 14.82 -4.26 -13.10
C LEU A 29 14.82 -3.10 -12.10
N ALA A 30 15.43 -1.97 -12.46
CA ALA A 30 15.44 -0.78 -11.61
C ALA A 30 14.01 -0.29 -11.35
N PHE A 31 13.17 -0.25 -12.39
CA PHE A 31 11.75 0.10 -12.26
C PHE A 31 11.03 -0.86 -11.31
N PHE A 32 11.22 -2.17 -11.47
CA PHE A 32 10.58 -3.18 -10.64
C PHE A 32 10.95 -3.08 -9.16
N VAL A 33 12.23 -2.83 -8.85
CA VAL A 33 12.71 -2.64 -7.47
C VAL A 33 12.06 -1.41 -6.83
N ILE A 34 12.02 -0.29 -7.55
CA ILE A 34 11.40 0.95 -7.06
C ILE A 34 9.89 0.77 -6.82
N VAL A 35 9.18 0.13 -7.75
CA VAL A 35 7.74 -0.14 -7.59
C VAL A 35 7.48 -1.10 -6.43
N SER A 36 8.33 -2.11 -6.26
CA SER A 36 8.19 -3.06 -5.16
C SER A 36 8.36 -2.38 -3.80
N THR A 37 9.39 -1.56 -3.61
CA THR A 37 9.63 -0.88 -2.32
C THR A 37 8.61 0.20 -2.00
N THR A 38 8.03 0.84 -3.02
CA THR A 38 6.98 1.84 -2.82
C THR A 38 5.64 1.20 -2.45
N LEU A 39 5.33 0.03 -2.99
CA LEU A 39 4.06 -0.67 -2.72
C LEU A 39 4.10 -1.57 -1.46
N THR A 40 5.29 -1.98 -0.99
CA THR A 40 5.40 -2.83 0.21
C THR A 40 5.36 -2.06 1.52
N THR A 41 5.23 -0.72 1.50
CA THR A 41 5.00 0.02 2.74
C THR A 41 3.57 -0.29 3.20
N PRO A 42 3.35 -1.07 4.28
CA PRO A 42 2.01 -1.34 4.76
C PRO A 42 1.38 0.01 5.13
N PRO A 43 0.09 0.26 4.82
CA PRO A 43 -0.61 1.40 5.39
C PRO A 43 -0.44 1.31 6.91
N GLY A 44 0.19 2.34 7.49
CA GLY A 44 0.90 2.30 8.76
C GLY A 44 0.31 1.34 9.78
N GLU A 45 1.13 0.40 10.26
CA GLU A 45 0.79 -0.44 11.41
C GLU A 45 0.48 0.48 12.59
N LEU A 46 -0.81 0.71 12.89
CA LEU A 46 -1.18 1.26 14.18
C LEU A 46 -0.86 0.17 15.21
N PRO A 47 0.05 0.41 16.18
CA PRO A 47 0.33 -0.55 17.23
C PRO A 47 -0.88 -0.59 18.18
N ILE A 48 -1.91 -1.35 17.82
CA ILE A 48 -3.06 -1.64 18.67
C ILE A 48 -2.90 -3.03 19.28
N SER A 49 -3.05 -3.12 20.60
CA SER A 49 -3.17 -4.41 21.28
C SER A 49 -4.62 -4.87 21.14
N LEU A 50 -4.84 -5.97 20.41
CA LEU A 50 -6.15 -6.61 20.35
C LEU A 50 -6.40 -7.35 21.67
N PRO A 51 -7.52 -7.11 22.38
CA PRO A 51 -7.85 -7.89 23.56
C PRO A 51 -8.12 -9.35 23.19
N THR A 52 -7.74 -10.28 24.07
CA THR A 52 -8.05 -11.71 23.89
C THR A 52 -9.49 -11.98 24.30
N PRO A 53 -10.18 -12.97 23.67
CA PRO A 53 -11.61 -13.23 23.87
C PRO A 53 -12.01 -13.72 25.28
N SER A 54 -11.13 -13.65 26.28
CA SER A 54 -11.42 -14.04 27.67
C SER A 54 -11.76 -12.86 28.60
N GLU A 55 -11.70 -11.62 28.12
CA GLU A 55 -12.09 -10.43 28.92
C GLU A 55 -13.48 -9.87 28.54
N GLY A 56 -14.24 -10.60 27.72
CA GLY A 56 -15.55 -10.17 27.22
C GLY A 56 -16.63 -11.21 27.47
N ASP A 57 -16.98 -11.45 28.73
CA ASP A 57 -18.35 -11.82 29.09
C ASP A 57 -18.58 -11.54 30.58
N ASP A 58 -18.99 -10.32 30.90
CA ASP A 58 -19.93 -10.08 32.00
C ASP A 58 -21.28 -9.76 31.35
N PRO A 59 -22.13 -10.77 31.09
CA PRO A 59 -23.46 -10.55 30.56
C PRO A 59 -24.41 -10.09 31.66
N GLU A 60 -24.10 -9.00 32.39
CA GLU A 60 -25.06 -8.40 33.34
C GLU A 60 -24.63 -7.01 33.91
N SER A 61 -24.23 -6.05 33.06
CA SER A 61 -24.26 -4.65 33.51
C SER A 61 -25.69 -4.12 33.43
N THR A 62 -26.43 -4.24 34.54
CA THR A 62 -27.74 -3.60 34.76
C THR A 62 -27.53 -2.09 35.01
N GLY A 63 -27.05 -1.38 33.99
CA GLY A 63 -26.81 0.06 34.01
C GLY A 63 -27.10 0.67 32.64
N ASP A 64 -27.48 1.96 32.64
CA ASP A 64 -27.70 2.73 31.41
C ASP A 64 -26.55 2.50 30.41
N PRO A 65 -26.83 2.28 29.11
CA PRO A 65 -25.78 1.97 28.15
C PRO A 65 -24.74 3.09 28.13
N PRO A 66 -23.43 2.77 28.12
CA PRO A 66 -22.39 3.78 28.04
C PRO A 66 -22.59 4.62 26.78
N ILE A 67 -22.42 5.94 26.92
CA ILE A 67 -22.57 6.88 25.81
C ILE A 67 -21.47 6.59 24.79
N ALA A 68 -21.80 5.86 23.72
CA ALA A 68 -20.87 5.51 22.67
C ALA A 68 -20.57 6.74 21.79
N LEU A 69 -19.31 7.20 21.79
CA LEU A 69 -18.85 8.28 20.92
C LEU A 69 -18.55 7.72 19.51
N ARG A 70 -19.31 8.14 18.49
CA ARG A 70 -19.06 7.74 17.11
C ARG A 70 -18.21 8.79 16.38
N VAL A 71 -16.98 8.39 16.04
CA VAL A 71 -16.05 9.20 15.25
C VAL A 71 -15.95 8.62 13.84
N ASN A 72 -16.03 9.47 12.81
CA ASN A 72 -15.83 9.08 11.43
C ASN A 72 -14.75 9.98 10.78
N LEU A 73 -13.85 9.36 10.01
CA LEU A 73 -12.78 10.02 9.27
C LEU A 73 -12.97 9.75 7.78
N GLU A 74 -13.22 10.79 7.02
CA GLU A 74 -13.41 10.72 5.57
C GLU A 74 -12.08 10.90 4.81
N ALA A 75 -12.04 10.45 3.56
CA ALA A 75 -10.82 10.46 2.71
C ALA A 75 -10.28 11.86 2.38
N ASN A 76 -11.08 12.90 2.62
CA ASN A 76 -10.73 14.32 2.49
C ASN A 76 -10.21 14.94 3.79
N ASP A 77 -9.83 14.11 4.78
CA ASP A 77 -9.37 14.53 6.11
C ASP A 77 -10.46 15.25 6.94
N VAL A 78 -11.73 15.09 6.57
CA VAL A 78 -12.86 15.63 7.35
C VAL A 78 -13.19 14.65 8.47
N LEU A 79 -13.08 15.15 9.70
CA LEU A 79 -13.42 14.43 10.92
C LEU A 79 -14.83 14.81 11.36
N THR A 80 -15.70 13.83 11.63
CA THR A 80 -17.05 14.07 12.12
C THR A 80 -17.32 13.31 13.42
N ILE A 81 -18.02 13.96 14.35
CA ILE A 81 -18.60 13.34 15.55
C ILE A 81 -20.12 13.39 15.38
N ASP A 82 -20.78 12.24 15.41
CA ASP A 82 -22.24 12.13 15.24
C ASP A 82 -22.79 12.88 14.01
N GLY A 83 -22.00 12.88 12.92
CA GLY A 83 -22.35 13.56 11.66
C GLY A 83 -22.08 15.07 11.62
N LYS A 84 -21.48 15.66 12.66
CA LYS A 84 -21.06 17.07 12.67
C LYS A 84 -19.56 17.18 12.41
N PRO A 85 -19.12 18.00 11.42
CA PRO A 85 -17.70 18.23 11.19
C PRO A 85 -17.06 18.88 12.42
N THR A 86 -15.91 18.35 12.82
CA THR A 86 -15.15 18.86 13.96
C THR A 86 -13.66 18.86 13.63
N ASP A 87 -12.91 19.69 14.32
CA ASP A 87 -11.45 19.66 14.26
C ASP A 87 -10.87 18.67 15.28
N ARG A 88 -9.67 18.15 15.01
CA ARG A 88 -8.91 17.23 15.84
C ARG A 88 -8.69 17.78 17.25
N ALA A 89 -8.37 19.07 17.39
CA ALA A 89 -8.18 19.68 18.70
C ALA A 89 -9.45 19.62 19.56
N THR A 90 -10.61 19.80 18.93
CA THR A 90 -11.91 19.76 19.61
C THR A 90 -12.30 18.33 19.98
N LEU A 91 -11.96 17.34 19.14
CA LEU A 91 -12.19 15.92 19.46
C LEU A 91 -11.36 15.47 20.67
N ILE A 92 -10.07 15.83 20.71
CA ILE A 92 -9.18 15.47 21.83
C ILE A 92 -9.65 16.12 23.14
N ALA A 93 -10.18 17.35 23.08
CA ALA A 93 -10.70 18.03 24.27
C ALA A 93 -11.98 17.37 24.82
N LYS A 94 -12.82 16.77 23.95
CA LYS A 94 -14.07 16.11 24.34
C LYS A 94 -13.91 14.65 24.74
N LEU A 95 -12.89 13.97 24.23
CA LEU A 95 -12.60 12.56 24.50
C LEU A 95 -12.60 12.18 26.00
N PRO A 96 -12.00 12.96 26.91
CA PRO A 96 -12.00 12.67 28.35
C PRO A 96 -13.39 12.64 29.00
N GLU A 97 -14.39 13.31 28.41
CA GLU A 97 -15.76 13.32 28.94
C GLU A 97 -16.48 11.98 28.70
N PHE A 98 -16.04 11.22 27.69
CA PHE A 98 -16.62 9.93 27.31
C PHE A 98 -15.82 8.72 27.82
N CYS A 99 -14.63 8.92 28.40
CA CYS A 99 -13.78 7.86 28.96
C CYS A 99 -14.01 7.62 30.47
N LYS A 100 -15.23 7.83 30.96
CA LYS A 100 -15.59 7.64 32.38
C LYS A 100 -16.15 6.25 32.66
#